data_AF-A0A9D4CIE5-F1
#
_entry.id   AF-A0A9D4CIE5-F1
#
_cell.length_a   1.000
_cell.length_b   1.000
_cell.length_c   1.000
_cell.angle_alpha   90.00
_cell.angle_beta   90.00
_cell.angle_gamma   90.00
#
_symmetry.space_group_name_H-M   'P 1'
#
loop_
_entity.id
_entity.type
_entity.pdbx_description
1 polymer ?
#
loop_
_entity_poly.entity_id
_entity_poly.type
_entity_poly.pdbx_seq_one_letter_code
_entity_poly.pdbx_strand_id
1 'polypeptide(L)'
;MNFSSDCGAPPAPTNGIVDTSEDTTYQSVVSYSCKAGFVLNGIIERTCLADRTWTNEAPTCDRISKCFGAVSLLLSNDFKSVNWLLKYTKY
;
A
#
# COMPACT_ATOMS: atom_id res chain seq x y z
N MET A 1 2.34 35.42 8.67
CA MET A 1 1.25 34.46 8.94
C MET A 1 1.67 33.14 8.33
N ASN A 2 2.05 32.16 9.15
CA ASN A 2 2.52 30.86 8.67
C ASN A 2 1.33 29.90 8.68
N PHE A 3 0.76 29.60 7.51
CA PHE A 3 -0.26 28.57 7.33
C PHE A 3 0.38 27.20 7.03
N SER A 4 1.44 26.83 7.76
CA SER A 4 1.93 25.46 7.72
C SER A 4 1.03 24.58 8.59
N SER A 5 -0.16 24.28 8.07
CA SER A 5 -1.04 23.24 8.62
C SER A 5 -0.37 21.89 8.33
N ASP A 6 0.51 21.48 9.23
CA ASP A 6 1.14 20.17 9.22
C ASP A 6 0.16 19.11 9.77
N CYS A 7 -0.06 18.05 9.01
CA CYS A 7 -0.83 16.89 9.45
C CYS A 7 0.00 15.90 10.28
N GLY A 8 1.33 16.03 10.23
CA GLY A 8 2.27 15.08 10.83
C GLY A 8 2.27 13.72 10.12
N ALA A 9 3.20 12.85 10.51
CA ALA A 9 3.31 11.51 9.93
C ALA A 9 2.07 10.67 10.29
N PRO A 10 1.31 10.16 9.30
CA PRO A 10 0.19 9.29 9.58
C PRO A 10 0.65 7.91 10.07
N PRO A 11 -0.21 7.18 10.81
CA PRO A 11 0.14 5.86 11.31
C PRO A 11 0.31 4.86 10.16
N ALA A 12 1.41 4.11 10.20
CA ALA A 12 1.62 3.00 9.28
C ALA A 12 0.67 1.83 9.62
N PRO A 13 0.04 1.18 8.61
CA PRO A 13 -0.78 0.02 8.86
C PRO A 13 0.05 -1.18 9.30
N THR A 14 -0.60 -2.16 9.95
CA THR A 14 0.08 -3.39 10.39
C THR A 14 0.62 -4.15 9.19
N ASN A 15 1.91 -4.49 9.18
CA ASN A 15 2.64 -5.02 8.02
C ASN A 15 2.72 -4.08 6.80
N GLY A 16 2.44 -2.80 7.01
CA GLY A 16 2.61 -1.74 6.02
C GLY A 16 3.76 -0.79 6.34
N ILE A 17 3.99 0.10 5.39
CA ILE A 17 4.99 1.15 5.38
C ILE A 17 4.30 2.39 4.81
N VAL A 18 4.60 3.56 5.37
CA VAL A 18 4.16 4.84 4.84
C VAL A 18 5.38 5.63 4.40
N ASP A 19 5.31 6.22 3.22
CA ASP A 19 6.31 7.11 2.69
C ASP A 19 5.93 8.56 3.02
N THR A 20 6.74 9.19 3.86
CA THR A 20 6.61 10.59 4.28
C THR A 20 7.89 11.38 3.93
N SER A 21 8.60 10.98 2.88
CA SER A 21 9.90 11.57 2.52
C SER A 21 9.81 12.95 1.86
N GLU A 22 8.67 13.31 1.27
CA GLU A 22 8.46 14.62 0.65
C GLU A 22 8.10 15.69 1.68
N ASP A 23 6.88 15.65 2.23
CA ASP A 23 6.39 16.58 3.26
C ASP A 23 5.09 16.04 3.91
N THR A 24 4.66 16.62 5.03
CA THR A 24 3.38 16.31 5.71
C THR A 24 2.43 17.50 5.84
N THR A 25 2.70 18.58 5.11
CA THR A 25 1.95 19.84 5.14
C THR A 25 0.71 19.83 4.25
N TYR A 26 -0.15 20.84 4.36
CA TYR A 26 -1.35 20.99 3.53
C TYR A 26 -1.06 20.73 2.04
N GLN A 27 -1.89 19.88 1.42
CA GLN A 27 -1.77 19.37 0.05
C GLN A 27 -0.62 18.39 -0.23
N SER A 28 0.27 18.12 0.74
CA SER A 28 1.26 17.05 0.61
C SER A 28 0.56 15.69 0.54
N VAL A 29 1.15 14.78 -0.22
CA VAL A 29 0.65 13.43 -0.45
C VAL A 29 1.62 12.42 0.14
N VAL A 30 1.09 11.46 0.89
CA VAL A 30 1.84 10.30 1.39
C VAL A 30 1.34 9.05 0.70
N SER A 31 2.26 8.12 0.45
CA SER A 31 1.95 6.84 -0.17
C SER A 31 2.15 5.68 0.81
N TYR A 32 1.33 4.65 0.67
CA TYR A 32 1.39 3.46 1.50
C TYR A 32 1.87 2.26 0.68
N SER A 33 2.64 1.39 1.32
CA SER A 33 3.09 0.13 0.74
C SER A 33 3.03 -0.99 1.77
N CYS A 34 3.00 -2.24 1.33
CA CYS A 34 2.96 -3.40 2.21
C CYS A 34 4.28 -4.16 2.18
N LYS A 35 4.64 -4.78 3.31
CA LYS A 35 5.80 -5.67 3.41
C LYS A 35 5.63 -6.89 2.51
N ALA A 36 6.73 -7.53 2.17
CA ALA A 36 6.73 -8.76 1.38
C ALA A 36 5.77 -9.81 1.97
N GLY A 37 4.92 -10.39 1.10
CA GLY A 37 3.88 -11.34 1.52
C GLY A 37 2.55 -10.71 1.93
N PHE A 38 2.39 -9.40 1.78
CA PHE A 38 1.14 -8.66 2.01
C PHE A 38 0.79 -7.79 0.80
N VAL A 39 -0.49 -7.54 0.61
CA VAL A 39 -1.05 -6.71 -0.47
C VAL A 39 -1.89 -5.59 0.14
N LEU A 40 -1.82 -4.42 -0.48
CA LEU A 40 -2.52 -3.23 -0.01
C LEU A 40 -4.00 -3.30 -0.42
N ASN A 41 -4.88 -3.03 0.53
CA ASN A 41 -6.32 -2.99 0.35
C ASN A 41 -6.84 -1.61 0.78
N GLY A 42 -7.41 -0.88 -0.18
CA GLY A 42 -7.83 0.52 -0.01
C GLY A 42 -7.05 1.49 -0.88
N ILE A 43 -7.13 2.78 -0.55
CA ILE A 43 -6.48 3.86 -1.30
C ILE A 43 -5.02 3.96 -0.85
N ILE A 44 -4.12 3.93 -1.83
CA ILE A 44 -2.65 3.95 -1.62
C ILE A 44 -2.15 5.32 -1.19
N GLU A 45 -2.84 6.38 -1.57
CA GLU A 45 -2.41 7.76 -1.36
C GLU A 45 -3.36 8.49 -0.43
N ARG A 46 -2.80 9.33 0.45
CA ARG A 46 -3.57 10.23 1.30
C ARG A 46 -2.98 11.62 1.22
N THR A 47 -3.86 12.62 1.29
CA THR A 47 -3.52 14.04 1.13
C THR A 47 -3.78 14.76 2.45
N CYS A 48 -2.89 15.65 2.85
CA CYS A 48 -3.11 16.47 4.04
C CYS A 48 -4.10 17.61 3.74
N LEU A 49 -5.16 17.70 4.54
CA LEU A 49 -6.22 18.70 4.44
C LEU A 49 -5.93 19.93 5.31
N ALA A 50 -6.63 21.02 5.04
CA ALA A 50 -6.42 22.29 5.74
C ALA A 50 -6.76 22.22 7.24
N ASP A 51 -7.58 21.25 7.64
CA ASP A 51 -7.98 20.97 9.02
C ASP A 51 -6.96 20.12 9.81
N ARG A 52 -5.80 19.84 9.21
CA ARG A 52 -4.73 18.98 9.76
C ARG A 52 -5.12 17.50 9.87
N THR A 53 -5.99 17.05 8.97
CA THR A 53 -6.35 15.63 8.84
C THR A 53 -5.91 15.07 7.49
N TRP A 54 -5.71 13.76 7.44
CA TRP A 54 -5.39 13.04 6.20
C TRP A 54 -6.67 12.58 5.51
N THR A 55 -6.75 12.73 4.19
CA THR A 55 -7.90 12.24 3.41
C THR A 55 -8.06 10.73 3.54
N ASN A 56 -9.31 10.26 3.49
CA ASN A 56 -9.68 8.84 3.56
C ASN A 56 -9.17 8.12 4.82
N GLU A 57 -9.49 6.85 4.96
CA GLU A 57 -8.93 6.00 6.02
C GLU A 57 -7.58 5.40 5.60
N ALA A 58 -6.78 4.97 6.57
CA ALA A 58 -5.53 4.28 6.28
C ALA A 58 -5.82 2.92 5.61
N PRO A 59 -5.11 2.55 4.52
CA PRO A 59 -5.31 1.26 3.89
C PRO A 59 -4.85 0.12 4.81
N THR A 60 -5.32 -1.10 4.56
CA THR A 60 -4.87 -2.30 5.26
C THR A 60 -3.89 -3.10 4.41
N CYS A 61 -3.03 -3.87 5.09
CA CYS A 61 -2.15 -4.84 4.43
C CYS A 61 -2.64 -6.24 4.73
N ASP A 62 -3.26 -6.87 3.71
CA ASP A 62 -3.82 -8.20 3.81
C ASP A 62 -2.77 -9.24 3.42
N ARG A 63 -2.69 -10.35 4.18
CA ARG A 63 -1.72 -11.40 3.90
C ARG A 63 -2.02 -12.03 2.54
N ILE A 64 -1.02 -12.09 1.67
CA ILE A 64 -1.10 -12.82 0.41
C ILE A 64 -1.22 -14.30 0.75
N SER A 65 -2.43 -14.84 0.60
CA SER A 65 -2.67 -16.27 0.71
C SER A 65 -2.42 -16.95 -0.64
N LYS A 66 -2.14 -18.26 -0.64
CA LYS A 66 -2.05 -19.04 -1.89
C LYS A 66 -3.34 -18.97 -2.74
N CYS A 67 -4.48 -18.73 -2.08
CA CYS A 67 -5.76 -18.49 -2.75
C CYS A 67 -5.88 -17.06 -3.31
N PHE A 68 -5.19 -16.08 -2.71
CA PHE A 68 -5.02 -14.73 -3.26
C PHE A 68 -4.22 -14.75 -4.58
N GLY A 69 -3.32 -15.72 -4.73
CA GLY A 69 -2.63 -16.01 -5.98
C GLY A 69 -3.55 -16.41 -7.14
N ALA A 70 -4.76 -16.92 -6.88
CA ALA A 70 -5.69 -17.28 -7.95
C ALA A 70 -6.38 -16.06 -8.57
N VAL A 71 -6.47 -14.92 -7.87
CA VAL A 71 -7.16 -13.72 -8.35
C VAL A 71 -6.21 -12.81 -9.15
N SER A 72 -4.94 -12.66 -8.75
CA SER A 72 -3.95 -11.91 -9.54
C SER A 72 -3.54 -12.62 -10.84
N LEU A 73 -3.72 -13.94 -10.93
CA LEU A 73 -3.43 -14.71 -12.16
C LEU A 73 -4.39 -14.41 -13.32
N LEU A 74 -5.46 -13.65 -13.12
CA LEU A 74 -6.35 -13.23 -14.21
C LEU A 74 -6.05 -11.83 -14.77
N LEU A 75 -5.10 -11.07 -14.19
CA LEU A 75 -4.80 -9.71 -14.66
C LEU A 75 -3.30 -9.35 -14.78
N SER A 76 -2.34 -10.18 -14.36
CA SER A 76 -0.90 -9.90 -14.58
C SER A 76 -0.33 -10.75 -15.72
N ASN A 77 0.12 -10.11 -16.81
CA ASN A 77 0.81 -10.77 -17.93
C ASN A 77 2.32 -10.99 -17.66
N ASP A 78 2.73 -11.16 -16.40
CA ASP A 78 4.14 -11.32 -16.00
C ASP A 78 4.54 -12.80 -15.84
N PHE A 79 5.09 -13.35 -16.92
CA PHE A 79 5.40 -14.77 -17.14
C PHE A 79 6.62 -15.32 -16.35
N LYS A 80 7.03 -14.70 -15.23
CA LYS A 80 8.20 -15.18 -14.44
C LYS A 80 7.85 -16.16 -13.30
N SER A 81 6.57 -16.42 -13.03
CA SER A 81 6.13 -17.32 -11.93
C SER A 81 5.65 -18.70 -12.40
N VAL A 82 5.36 -18.88 -13.69
CA VAL A 82 4.84 -20.18 -14.20
C VAL A 82 5.86 -21.31 -14.13
N ASN A 83 7.17 -20.99 -14.23
CA ASN A 83 8.22 -22.00 -14.25
C ASN A 83 8.54 -22.59 -12.85
N TRP A 84 7.97 -22.03 -11.78
CA TRP A 84 8.03 -22.61 -10.43
C TRP A 84 6.84 -23.54 -10.15
N LEU A 85 5.66 -23.24 -10.68
CA LEU A 85 4.44 -24.03 -10.48
C LEU A 85 4.48 -25.38 -11.22
N LEU A 86 5.11 -25.43 -12.40
CA LEU A 86 5.32 -26.69 -13.13
C LEU A 86 6.25 -27.67 -12.41
N LYS A 87 7.07 -27.19 -11.45
CA LYS A 87 7.99 -28.06 -10.68
C LYS A 87 7.27 -28.85 -9.58
N TYR A 88 6.08 -28.42 -9.15
CA TYR A 88 5.31 -29.05 -8.08
C TYR A 88 4.08 -29.86 -8.55
N THR A 89 3.77 -29.86 -9.85
CA THR A 89 2.71 -30.70 -10.45
C THR A 89 3.26 -31.95 -11.11
N LYS A 90 4.50 -32.35 -10.79
CA LYS A 90 5.13 -33.58 -11.29
C LYS A 90 5.66 -34.43 -10.12
N TYR A 91 4.77 -34.69 -9.16
CA TYR A 91 4.76 -35.89 -8.31
C TYR A 91 3.31 -36.31 -8.11
#